data_AF-A0A1X7AAS0-F1
#
_entry.id   AF-A0A1X7AAS0-F1
#
_cell.length_a   1.000
_cell.length_b   1.000
_cell.length_c   1.000
_cell.angle_alpha   90.00
_cell.angle_beta   90.00
_cell.angle_gamma   90.00
#
_symmetry.space_group_name_H-M   'P 1'
#
loop_
_entity.id
_entity.type
_entity.pdbx_description
1 polymer ?
#
loop_
_entity_poly.entity_id
_entity_poly.type
_entity_poly.pdbx_seq_one_letter_code
_entity_poly.pdbx_strand_id
1 'polypeptide(L)'
;MTAALIAFGIATLFDIITTIEALERGGREANPVVRFFMSYFGRLWWVAKLALAGVAAWLFVYADSAAGIWIMAVVTGYVAYRNTKVAR
;
A
#
# COMPACT_ATOMS: atom_id res chain seq x y z
N MET A 1 -4.25 14.57 -13.06
CA MET A 1 -3.14 13.99 -12.27
C MET A 1 -3.35 14.10 -10.76
N THR A 2 -3.60 15.31 -10.22
CA THR A 2 -3.71 15.57 -8.78
C THR A 2 -4.71 14.68 -8.04
N ALA A 3 -5.93 14.51 -8.57
CA ALA A 3 -6.95 13.65 -7.95
C ALA A 3 -6.51 12.17 -7.87
N ALA A 4 -5.79 11.67 -8.88
CA ALA A 4 -5.27 10.31 -8.89
C ALA A 4 -4.19 10.10 -7.83
N LEU A 5 -3.29 11.09 -7.65
CA LEU A 5 -2.27 11.08 -6.59
C LEU A 5 -2.90 11.10 -5.20
N ILE A 6 -3.95 11.92 -5.00
CA ILE A 6 -4.70 11.95 -3.74
C ILE A 6 -5.36 10.59 -3.48
N ALA A 7 -6.04 10.02 -4.48
CA ALA A 7 -6.67 8.72 -4.35
C ALA A 7 -5.66 7.61 -4.03
N PHE A 8 -4.50 7.61 -4.72
CA PHE A 8 -3.43 6.66 -4.46
C PHE A 8 -2.81 6.82 -3.07
N GLY A 9 -2.63 8.07 -2.61
CA GLY A 9 -2.17 8.37 -1.25
C GLY A 9 -3.14 7.84 -0.19
N ILE A 10 -4.43 8.11 -0.34
CA ILE A 10 -5.48 7.61 0.56
C ILE A 10 -5.52 6.07 0.56
N ALA A 11 -5.47 5.44 -0.63
CA ALA A 11 -5.43 3.98 -0.75
C ALA A 11 -4.21 3.39 -0.04
N THR A 12 -3.04 4.02 -0.20
CA THR A 12 -1.80 3.59 0.47
C THR A 12 -1.90 3.72 2.00
N LEU A 13 -2.52 4.78 2.51
CA LEU A 13 -2.76 4.95 3.95
C LEU A 13 -3.71 3.86 4.48
N PHE A 14 -4.81 3.59 3.79
CA PHE A 14 -5.72 2.51 4.17
C PHE A 14 -5.03 1.15 4.13
N ASP A 15 -4.21 0.88 3.13
CA ASP A 15 -3.44 -0.36 3.03
C ASP A 15 -2.49 -0.52 4.23
N ILE A 16 -1.81 0.55 4.67
CA ILE A 16 -0.97 0.51 5.88
C ILE A 16 -1.82 0.25 7.14
N ILE A 17 -2.90 1.00 7.35
CA ILE A 17 -3.75 0.89 8.55
C ILE A 17 -4.36 -0.52 8.65
N THR A 18 -4.96 -1.00 7.55
CA THR A 18 -5.61 -2.31 7.52
C THR A 18 -4.62 -3.46 7.68
N THR A 19 -3.38 -3.28 7.24
CA THR A 19 -2.29 -4.23 7.49
C THR A 19 -1.89 -4.25 8.96
N ILE A 20 -1.73 -3.08 9.61
CA ILE A 20 -1.42 -3.00 11.05
C ILE A 20 -2.54 -3.65 11.87
N GLU A 21 -3.79 -3.31 11.58
CA GLU A 21 -4.97 -3.87 12.26
C GLU A 21 -5.06 -5.39 12.09
N ALA A 22 -4.74 -5.91 10.90
CA ALA A 22 -4.70 -7.35 10.64
C ALA A 22 -3.62 -8.06 11.48
N LEU A 23 -2.44 -7.46 11.61
CA LEU A 23 -1.33 -8.00 12.39
C LEU A 23 -1.59 -7.96 13.89
N GLU A 24 -2.13 -6.85 14.40
CA GLU A 24 -2.43 -6.68 15.83
C GLU A 24 -3.50 -7.67 16.30
N ARG A 25 -4.42 -8.08 15.41
CA ARG A 25 -5.43 -9.11 15.68
C ARG A 25 -4.90 -10.55 15.65
N GLY A 26 -3.60 -10.75 15.47
CA GLY A 26 -3.00 -12.08 15.35
C GLY A 26 -3.14 -12.71 13.96
N GLY A 27 -3.62 -11.94 12.98
CA GLY A 27 -3.63 -12.34 11.58
C GLY A 27 -2.20 -12.54 11.06
N ARG A 28 -2.03 -13.46 10.11
CA ARG A 28 -0.77 -13.61 9.38
C ARG A 28 -0.83 -12.79 8.11
N GLU A 29 0.23 -12.00 7.88
CA GLU A 29 0.43 -11.29 6.62
C GLU A 29 0.38 -12.27 5.45
N ALA A 30 -0.69 -12.24 4.67
CA ALA A 30 -0.86 -13.12 3.51
C ALA A 30 0.03 -12.72 2.33
N ASN A 31 0.51 -11.47 2.32
CA ASN A 31 1.35 -10.94 1.26
C ASN A 31 2.84 -11.27 1.54
N PRO A 32 3.47 -12.17 0.77
CA PRO A 32 4.86 -12.56 0.98
C PRO A 32 5.84 -11.38 0.84
N VAL A 33 5.48 -10.37 0.04
CA VAL A 33 6.28 -9.15 -0.13
C VAL A 33 6.28 -8.34 1.16
N VAL A 34 5.12 -8.07 1.73
CA VAL A 34 4.99 -7.30 2.98
C VAL A 34 5.66 -8.04 4.14
N ARG A 35 5.50 -9.36 4.19
CA ARG A 35 6.18 -10.22 5.17
C ARG A 35 7.70 -10.13 5.07
N PHE A 36 8.25 -10.11 3.85
CA PHE A 36 9.68 -9.92 3.62
C PHE A 36 10.14 -8.54 4.12
N PHE A 37 9.43 -7.48 3.75
CA PHE A 37 9.74 -6.12 4.23
C PHE A 37 9.66 -6.01 5.76
N MET A 38 8.67 -6.64 6.40
CA MET A 38 8.57 -6.68 7.86
C MET A 38 9.72 -7.43 8.51
N SER A 39 10.17 -8.53 7.90
CA SER A 39 11.33 -9.29 8.42
C SER A 39 12.63 -8.50 8.33
N TYR A 40 12.77 -7.62 7.34
CA TYR A 40 13.99 -6.84 7.11
C TYR A 40 14.00 -5.49 7.83
N PHE A 41 12.88 -4.77 7.81
CA PHE A 41 12.77 -3.39 8.35
C PHE A 41 12.11 -3.32 9.74
N GLY A 42 11.65 -4.45 10.29
CA GLY A 42 10.97 -4.49 11.58
C GLY A 42 9.80 -3.52 11.61
N ARG A 43 9.72 -2.65 12.62
CA ARG A 43 8.65 -1.66 12.82
C ARG A 43 8.61 -0.54 11.76
N LEU A 44 9.66 -0.38 10.94
CA LEU A 44 9.75 0.66 9.90
C LEU A 44 9.29 0.18 8.51
N TRP A 45 8.69 -1.01 8.40
CA TRP A 45 8.20 -1.55 7.13
C TRP A 45 7.22 -0.61 6.40
N TRP A 46 6.43 0.17 7.15
CA TRP A 46 5.49 1.14 6.58
C TRP A 46 6.22 2.31 5.90
N VAL A 47 7.41 2.70 6.38
CA VAL A 47 8.25 3.73 5.76
C VAL A 47 8.78 3.24 4.41
N ALA A 48 9.28 2.00 4.36
CA ALA A 48 9.72 1.39 3.10
C ALA A 48 8.57 1.31 2.08
N LYS A 49 7.35 0.99 2.56
CA LYS A 49 6.15 0.96 1.73
C LYS A 49 5.76 2.34 1.19
N LEU A 50 5.83 3.38 2.03
CA LEU A 50 5.61 4.77 1.60
C LEU A 50 6.67 5.23 0.59
N ALA A 51 7.93 4.86 0.79
CA ALA A 51 9.00 5.17 -0.16
C ALA A 51 8.74 4.51 -1.52
N LEU A 52 8.37 3.22 -1.56
CA LEU A 52 8.02 2.53 -2.79
C LEU A 52 6.79 3.15 -3.48
N ALA A 53 5.75 3.49 -2.72
CA ALA A 53 4.58 4.18 -3.26
C ALA A 53 4.97 5.56 -3.83
N GLY A 54 5.83 6.30 -3.14
CA GLY A 54 6.36 7.58 -3.61
C GLY A 54 7.16 7.45 -4.91
N VAL A 55 8.03 6.45 -5.02
CA VAL A 55 8.80 6.16 -6.25
C VAL A 55 7.86 5.78 -7.39
N ALA A 56 6.88 4.92 -7.16
CA ALA A 56 5.88 4.55 -8.17
C ALA A 56 5.08 5.77 -8.66
N ALA A 57 4.60 6.60 -7.72
CA ALA A 57 3.90 7.84 -8.05
C ALA A 57 4.79 8.79 -8.87
N TRP A 58 6.06 8.96 -8.49
CA TRP A 58 7.02 9.79 -9.23
C TRP A 58 7.25 9.29 -10.66
N LEU A 59 7.42 7.98 -10.85
CA LEU A 59 7.59 7.39 -12.18
C LEU A 59 6.38 7.62 -13.08
N PHE A 60 5.17 7.47 -12.55
CA PHE A 60 3.94 7.70 -13.34
C PHE A 60 3.68 9.19 -13.61
N VAL A 61 4.07 10.09 -12.70
CA VAL A 61 4.05 11.54 -12.96
C VAL A 61 5.06 11.90 -14.04
N TYR A 62 6.28 11.36 -13.98
CA TYR A 62 7.31 11.58 -15.00
C TYR A 62 6.88 11.06 -16.39
N ALA A 63 6.16 9.94 -16.42
CA ALA A 63 5.59 9.37 -17.64
C ALA A 63 4.26 10.02 -18.09
N ASP A 64 3.80 11.07 -17.40
CA ASP A 64 2.49 11.73 -17.59
C ASP A 64 1.29 10.76 -17.66
N SER A 65 1.37 9.66 -16.91
CA SER A 65 0.38 8.57 -16.94
C SER A 65 -0.56 8.63 -15.74
N ALA A 66 -1.63 9.43 -15.86
CA ALA A 66 -2.68 9.48 -14.85
C ALA A 66 -3.41 8.13 -14.69
N ALA A 67 -3.53 7.37 -15.78
CA ALA A 67 -4.11 6.03 -15.78
C ALA A 67 -3.30 5.06 -14.92
N GLY A 68 -1.96 5.13 -14.98
CA GLY A 68 -1.08 4.30 -14.16
C GLY A 68 -1.30 4.53 -12.66
N ILE A 69 -1.44 5.79 -12.24
CA ILE A 69 -1.70 6.13 -10.84
C ILE A 69 -3.07 5.63 -10.38
N TRP A 70 -4.10 5.73 -11.24
CA TRP A 70 -5.43 5.18 -10.93
C TRP A 70 -5.40 3.65 -10.79
N ILE A 71 -4.70 2.95 -11.68
CA ILE A 71 -4.53 1.50 -11.58
C ILE A 71 -3.86 1.14 -10.25
N MET A 72 -2.79 1.83 -9.88
CA MET A 72 -2.12 1.62 -8.60
C MET A 72 -3.04 1.91 -7.41
N ALA A 73 -3.82 2.99 -7.45
CA ALA A 73 -4.81 3.31 -6.42
C ALA A 73 -5.85 2.19 -6.23
N VAL A 74 -6.37 1.66 -7.32
CA VAL A 74 -7.35 0.56 -7.29
C VAL A 74 -6.71 -0.72 -6.77
N VAL A 75 -5.51 -1.09 -7.24
CA VAL A 75 -4.80 -2.29 -6.79
C VAL A 75 -4.48 -2.21 -5.30
N THR A 76 -3.91 -1.09 -4.85
CA THR A 76 -3.59 -0.86 -3.44
C THR A 76 -4.84 -0.84 -2.56
N GLY A 77 -5.92 -0.18 -3.02
CA GLY A 77 -7.21 -0.18 -2.31
C GLY A 77 -7.84 -1.58 -2.22
N TYR A 78 -7.70 -2.39 -3.27
CA TYR A 78 -8.15 -3.78 -3.25
C TYR A 78 -7.35 -4.64 -2.26
N VAL A 79 -6.03 -4.45 -2.17
CA VAL A 79 -5.19 -5.12 -1.17
C VAL A 79 -5.62 -4.71 0.24
N ALA A 80 -5.82 -3.40 0.49
CA ALA A 80 -6.32 -2.91 1.77
C ALA A 80 -7.67 -3.55 2.15
N TYR A 81 -8.60 -3.61 1.21
CA TYR A 81 -9.89 -4.25 1.41
C TYR A 81 -9.76 -5.75 1.72
N ARG A 82 -8.91 -6.47 1.00
CA ARG A 82 -8.64 -7.89 1.28
C ARG A 82 -8.05 -8.09 2.67
N ASN A 83 -7.17 -7.20 3.13
CA ASN A 83 -6.60 -7.26 4.47
C ASN A 83 -7.67 -7.13 5.57
N THR A 84 -8.67 -6.25 5.40
CA THR A 84 -9.80 -6.16 6.35
C THR A 84 -10.63 -7.44 6.48
N LYS A 85 -10.70 -8.26 5.42
CA LYS A 85 -11.44 -9.53 5.43
C LYS A 85 -10.64 -10.69 6.01
N VAL A 86 -9.32 -10.69 5.82
CA VAL A 86 -8.42 -11.71 6.37
C VAL A 86 -8.17 -11.49 7.88
N ALA A 87 -8.37 -10.26 8.35
CA ALA A 87 -8.26 -9.87 9.75
C ALA A 87 -9.48 -10.25 10.63
N ARG A 88 -10.49 -10.93 10.09
CA ARG A 88 -11.67 -11.46 10.80
C ARG A 88 -11.58 -12.98 10.89
#